data_AF-A0A955I4T5-F1
#
_entry.id   AF-A0A955I4T5-F1
#
_cell.length_a   1.000
_cell.length_b   1.000
_cell.length_c   1.000
_cell.angle_alpha   90.00
_cell.angle_beta   90.00
_cell.angle_gamma   90.00
#
_symmetry.space_group_name_H-M   'P 1'
#
loop_
_entity.id
_entity.type
_entity.pdbx_description
1 polymer ?
#
loop_
_entity_poly.entity_id
_entity_poly.type
_entity_poly.pdbx_seq_one_letter_code
_entity_poly.pdbx_strand_id
1 'polypeptide(L)'
;MEYQQFLHSQIVARYKILANLKIDESRMPQDGRISITLPDKSLDLRVSTLPTVHGEKIVMRIVDKSKKIPSISDLGIEGKNGRLLQKAIGLPNGIILTS
;
A
#
# COMPACT_ATOMS: atom_id res chain seq x y z
N MET A 1 11.62 12.13 -14.84
CA MET A 1 10.71 13.29 -14.73
C MET A 1 11.47 14.32 -13.90
N GLU A 2 12.06 15.32 -14.54
CA GLU A 2 12.78 16.38 -13.83
C GLU A 2 11.75 17.43 -13.39
N TYR A 3 11.83 17.85 -12.13
CA TYR A 3 11.03 18.93 -11.57
C TYR A 3 11.97 19.92 -10.88
N GLN A 4 11.52 21.17 -10.73
CA GLN A 4 12.35 22.21 -10.13
C GLN A 4 12.62 21.90 -8.65
N GLN A 5 13.89 21.82 -8.27
CA GLN A 5 14.32 21.32 -6.95
C GLN A 5 13.78 22.14 -5.77
N PHE A 6 13.52 23.44 -5.97
CA PHE A 6 12.94 24.29 -4.92
C PHE A 6 11.50 23.89 -4.53
N LEU A 7 10.78 23.16 -5.40
CA LEU A 7 9.43 22.67 -5.11
C LEU A 7 9.43 21.43 -4.21
N HIS A 8 10.58 20.75 -4.09
CA HIS A 8 10.68 19.47 -3.38
C HIS A 8 10.17 19.54 -1.94
N SER A 9 10.65 20.51 -1.16
CA SER A 9 10.29 20.68 0.25
C SER A 9 8.79 20.98 0.44
N GLN A 10 8.19 21.74 -0.47
CA GLN A 10 6.76 22.07 -0.44
C GLN A 10 5.90 20.84 -0.72
N ILE A 11 6.29 20.02 -1.69
CA ILE A 11 5.64 18.76 -2.01
C ILE A 11 5.73 17.80 -0.81
N VAL A 12 6.91 17.71 -0.20
CA VAL A 12 7.12 16.85 0.99
C VAL A 12 6.22 17.28 2.14
N ALA A 13 6.22 18.57 2.47
CA ALA A 13 5.37 19.11 3.53
C ALA A 13 3.88 18.87 3.27
N ARG A 14 3.43 19.05 2.02
CA ARG A 14 2.02 18.81 1.64
C ARG A 14 1.60 17.37 1.92
N TYR A 15 2.41 16.38 1.52
CA TYR A 15 2.07 14.98 1.74
C TYR A 15 2.24 14.55 3.20
N LYS A 16 3.18 15.13 3.95
CA LYS A 16 3.27 14.93 5.40
C LYS A 16 2.01 15.39 6.12
N ILE A 17 1.49 16.58 5.79
CA ILE A 17 0.22 17.08 6.35
C ILE A 17 -0.93 16.12 6.05
N LEU A 18 -1.09 15.74 4.78
CA LEU A 18 -2.18 14.85 4.37
C LEU A 18 -2.11 13.49 5.06
N ALA A 19 -0.91 12.98 5.33
CA ALA A 19 -0.66 11.71 5.99
C ALA A 19 -0.55 11.80 7.52
N ASN A 20 -0.80 12.99 8.10
CA ASN A 20 -0.68 13.27 9.54
C ASN A 20 0.72 12.99 10.12
N LEU A 21 1.76 13.39 9.39
CA LEU A 21 3.17 13.25 9.75
C LEU A 21 3.76 14.58 10.24
N LYS A 22 4.85 14.50 11.01
CA LYS A 22 5.57 15.66 11.53
C LYS A 22 6.37 16.32 10.42
N ILE A 23 6.04 17.59 10.12
CA ILE A 23 6.69 18.38 9.06
C ILE A 23 8.06 18.86 9.50
N ASP A 24 8.21 19.15 10.79
CA ASP A 24 9.43 19.60 11.46
C ASP A 24 10.48 18.49 11.62
N GLU A 25 10.07 17.21 11.53
CA GLU A 25 11.00 16.08 11.58
C GLU A 25 11.34 15.59 10.17
N SER A 26 12.61 15.71 9.77
CA SER A 26 13.13 15.30 8.45
C SER A 26 14.36 14.39 8.54
N ARG A 27 14.77 14.00 9.75
CA ARG A 27 15.96 13.19 10.03
C ARG A 27 15.64 11.73 10.32
N MET A 28 14.36 11.41 10.53
CA MET A 28 13.88 10.06 10.77
C MET A 28 12.88 9.63 9.70
N PRO A 29 12.84 8.35 9.33
CA PRO A 29 11.77 7.82 8.49
C PRO A 29 10.41 7.99 9.17
N GLN A 30 9.37 8.26 8.39
CA GLN A 30 8.00 8.39 8.89
C GLN A 30 7.02 7.66 7.98
N ASP A 31 6.02 7.00 8.57
CA ASP A 31 4.98 6.27 7.86
C ASP A 31 3.59 6.76 8.27
N GLY A 32 2.73 6.97 7.28
CA GLY A 32 1.40 7.50 7.46
C GLY A 32 0.40 6.92 6.45
N ARG A 33 -0.85 7.37 6.57
CA ARG A 33 -1.92 6.98 5.65
C ARG A 33 -2.73 8.18 5.22
N ILE A 34 -3.15 8.18 3.95
CA ILE A 34 -4.11 9.13 3.42
C ILE A 34 -5.29 8.31 2.91
N SER A 35 -6.46 8.48 3.53
CA SER A 35 -7.69 7.89 3.02
C SER A 35 -8.39 8.90 2.12
N ILE A 36 -8.71 8.50 0.89
CA ILE A 36 -9.36 9.33 -0.11
C ILE A 36 -10.65 8.63 -0.53
N THR A 37 -11.77 9.35 -0.44
CA THR A 37 -13.07 8.89 -0.95
C THR A 37 -13.41 9.71 -2.18
N LEU A 38 -13.44 9.04 -3.33
CA LEU A 38 -13.90 9.57 -4.61
C LEU A 38 -15.32 9.04 -4.88
N PRO A 39 -16.10 9.63 -5.81
CA PRO A 39 -17.47 9.20 -6.08
C PRO A 39 -17.62 7.71 -6.44
N ASP A 40 -16.63 7.14 -7.12
CA ASP A 40 -16.64 5.75 -7.62
C ASP A 40 -15.68 4.83 -6.88
N LYS A 41 -14.76 5.36 -6.06
CA LYS A 41 -13.67 4.57 -5.44
C LYS A 41 -13.29 5.09 -4.06
N SER A 42 -12.94 4.15 -3.18
CA SER A 42 -12.23 4.43 -1.94
C SER A 42 -10.79 3.96 -2.07
N LEU A 43 -9.84 4.89 -1.89
CA LEU A 43 -8.41 4.64 -1.97
C LEU A 43 -7.78 4.86 -0.61
N ASP A 44 -6.84 3.99 -0.27
CA ASP A 44 -5.98 4.14 0.90
C ASP A 44 -4.54 4.24 0.42
N LEU A 45 -3.93 5.40 0.60
CA LEU A 45 -2.53 5.60 0.30
C LEU A 45 -1.72 5.32 1.56
N ARG A 46 -0.77 4.40 1.47
CA ARG A 46 0.29 4.29 2.47
C ARG A 46 1.45 5.18 2.04
N VAL A 47 1.80 6.14 2.87
CA VAL A 47 2.84 7.12 2.60
C VAL A 47 4.02 6.83 3.51
N SER A 48 5.23 6.80 2.94
CA SER A 48 6.47 6.65 3.69
C SER A 48 7.43 7.77 3.27
N THR A 49 8.06 8.43 4.23
CA THR A 49 9.13 9.41 3.99
C THR A 49 10.44 8.89 4.54
N LEU A 50 11.52 9.10 3.81
CA LEU A 50 12.87 8.65 4.17
C LEU A 50 13.87 9.79 3.93
N PRO A 51 14.71 10.15 4.92
CA PRO A 51 15.79 11.11 4.72
C PRO A 51 16.82 10.59 3.70
N THR A 52 17.23 11.45 2.77
CA THR A 52 18.26 11.17 1.75
C THR A 52 19.22 12.34 1.61
N VAL A 53 20.28 12.20 0.81
CA VAL A 53 21.31 13.23 0.61
C VAL A 53 20.75 14.56 0.09
N HIS A 54 19.65 14.52 -0.68
CA HIS A 54 19.08 15.71 -1.34
C HIS A 54 17.71 16.12 -0.81
N GLY A 55 17.33 15.67 0.39
CA GLY A 55 16.01 15.91 1.00
C GLY A 55 15.31 14.60 1.35
N GLU A 56 13.98 14.61 1.37
CA GLU A 56 13.21 13.43 1.75
C GLU A 56 12.66 12.71 0.53
N LYS A 57 12.95 11.41 0.43
CA LYS A 57 12.28 10.54 -0.52
C LYS A 57 10.89 10.21 0.02
N ILE A 58 9.86 10.47 -0.78
CA ILE A 58 8.49 10.04 -0.50
C ILE A 58 8.13 8.86 -1.40
N VAL A 59 7.57 7.83 -0.80
CA VAL A 59 6.99 6.68 -1.50
C VAL A 59 5.53 6.58 -1.11
N MET A 60 4.65 6.44 -2.10
CA MET A 60 3.23 6.21 -1.89
C MET A 60 2.81 4.88 -2.51
N ARG A 61 2.15 4.04 -1.73
CA ARG A 61 1.51 2.82 -2.21
C ARG A 61 0.01 3.02 -2.21
N ILE A 62 -0.60 2.85 -3.38
CA ILE A 62 -2.04 2.95 -3.57
C ILE A 62 -2.68 1.60 -3.27
N VAL A 63 -3.64 1.58 -2.36
CA VAL A 63 -4.48 0.41 -2.09
C VAL A 63 -5.91 0.75 -2.47
N ASP A 64 -6.41 0.07 -3.50
CA ASP A 64 -7.78 0.20 -3.94
C ASP A 64 -8.69 -0.67 -3.06
N LYS A 65 -9.49 -0.04 -2.20
CA LYS A 65 -10.43 -0.73 -1.30
C LYS A 65 -11.71 -1.17 -2.01
N SER A 66 -11.93 -0.73 -3.26
CA SER A 66 -13.12 -1.12 -4.03
C SER A 66 -12.97 -2.49 -4.72
N LYS A 67 -11.75 -3.04 -4.81
CA LYS A 67 -11.52 -4.35 -5.42
C LYS A 67 -12.13 -5.47 -4.57
N LYS A 68 -12.98 -6.28 -5.20
CA LYS A 68 -13.48 -7.52 -4.60
C LYS A 68 -12.31 -8.47 -4.33
N ILE A 69 -12.39 -9.18 -3.21
CA ILE A 69 -11.49 -10.31 -2.92
C ILE A 69 -11.78 -11.37 -3.99
N PRO A 70 -10.76 -11.84 -4.73
CA PRO A 70 -10.94 -12.86 -5.76
C PRO A 70 -11.45 -14.17 -5.14
N SER A 71 -12.27 -14.90 -5.89
CA SER A 71 -12.64 -16.25 -5.49
C SER A 71 -11.44 -17.19 -5.67
N ILE A 72 -11.49 -18.37 -5.05
CA ILE A 72 -10.40 -19.36 -5.15
C ILE A 72 -10.16 -19.79 -6.60
N SER A 73 -11.22 -19.86 -7.43
CA SER A 73 -11.10 -20.14 -8.87
C SER A 73 -10.40 -19.04 -9.65
N ASP A 74 -10.44 -17.80 -9.17
CA ASP A 74 -9.80 -16.65 -9.84
C ASP A 74 -8.31 -16.53 -9.51
N LEU A 75 -7.79 -17.34 -8.57
CA LEU A 75 -6.39 -17.30 -8.14
C LEU A 75 -5.42 -17.93 -9.16
N GLY A 76 -5.92 -18.53 -10.24
CA GLY A 76 -5.10 -19.20 -11.26
C GLY A 76 -4.49 -20.53 -10.80
N ILE A 77 -5.00 -21.11 -9.70
CA ILE A 77 -4.52 -22.39 -9.18
C ILE A 77 -5.28 -23.53 -9.86
N GLU A 78 -4.68 -24.13 -10.87
CA GLU A 78 -5.36 -25.09 -11.73
C GLU A 78 -5.01 -26.56 -11.43
N GLY A 79 -5.74 -27.47 -12.07
CA GLY A 79 -5.44 -28.90 -12.11
C GLY A 79 -5.44 -29.59 -10.74
N LYS A 80 -4.40 -30.39 -10.49
CA LYS A 80 -4.27 -31.16 -9.24
C LYS A 80 -4.13 -30.24 -8.02
N ASN A 81 -3.41 -29.13 -8.14
CA ASN A 81 -3.15 -28.22 -7.04
C ASN A 81 -4.43 -27.49 -6.60
N GLY A 82 -5.24 -27.04 -7.56
CA GLY A 82 -6.54 -26.42 -7.26
C GLY A 82 -7.47 -27.38 -6.51
N ARG A 83 -7.54 -28.65 -6.96
CA ARG A 83 -8.35 -29.68 -6.29
C ARG A 83 -7.87 -29.99 -4.87
N LEU A 84 -6.55 -30.05 -4.67
CA LEU A 84 -5.96 -30.29 -3.34
C LEU A 84 -6.27 -29.12 -2.40
N LEU A 85 -6.12 -27.88 -2.88
CA LEU A 85 -6.44 -26.69 -2.10
C LEU A 85 -7.93 -26.65 -1.74
N GLN A 86 -8.82 -26.89 -2.72
CA GLN A 86 -10.27 -26.91 -2.51
C GLN A 86 -10.70 -27.98 -1.49
N LYS A 87 -10.04 -29.14 -1.49
CA LYS A 87 -10.27 -30.18 -0.49
C LYS A 87 -9.75 -29.76 0.88
N ALA A 88 -8.54 -29.20 0.94
CA ALA A 88 -7.88 -28.83 2.19
C ALA A 88 -8.63 -27.73 2.95
N ILE A 89 -9.12 -26.69 2.26
CA ILE A 89 -9.92 -25.62 2.88
C ILE A 89 -11.26 -26.11 3.44
N GLY A 90 -11.78 -27.23 2.93
CA GLY A 90 -13.04 -27.82 3.38
C GLY A 90 -12.88 -28.75 4.59
N LEU A 91 -11.65 -29.01 5.04
CA LEU A 91 -11.41 -29.82 6.23
C LEU A 91 -11.77 -29.02 7.49
N PRO A 92 -12.39 -29.66 8.50
CA PRO A 92 -12.82 -28.96 9.72
C PRO A 92 -11.64 -28.44 10.55
N ASN A 93 -10.46 -29.05 10.41
CA ASN A 93 -9.24 -28.70 11.14
C ASN A 93 -8.01 -28.94 10.26
N GLY A 94 -6.97 -28.12 10.45
CA GLY A 94 -5.70 -28.23 9.74
C GLY A 94 -5.00 -26.88 9.62
N ILE A 95 -3.78 -26.86 9.07
CA ILE A 95 -3.03 -25.64 8.77
C ILE A 95 -2.65 -25.63 7.29
N ILE A 96 -2.89 -24.51 6.61
CA ILE A 96 -2.41 -24.24 5.25
C ILE A 96 -1.40 -23.11 5.36
N LEU A 97 -0.16 -23.38 4.98
CA LEU A 97 0.92 -22.40 5.01
C LEU A 97 1.12 -21.84 3.61
N THR A 98 1.29 -20.53 3.53
CA THR A 98 1.61 -19.79 2.31
C THR A 98 2.81 -18.90 2.57
N SER A 99 3.75 -18.85 1.62
CA SER A 99 4.97 -18.04 1.66
C SER A 99 4.90 -16.88 0.70
#